data_AF-A0AAU9N350-F1
#
_entry.id   AF-A0AAU9N350-F1
#
_cell.length_a   1.000
_cell.length_b   1.000
_cell.length_c   1.000
_cell.angle_alpha   90.00
_cell.angle_beta   90.00
_cell.angle_gamma   90.00
#
_symmetry.space_group_name_H-M   'P 1'
#
loop_
_entity.id
_entity.type
_entity.pdbx_description
1 polymer ?
#
loop_
_entity_poly.entity_id
_entity_poly.type
_entity_poly.pdbx_seq_one_letter_code
_entity_poly.pdbx_strand_id
1 'polypeptide(L)'
;MISAAVDTFYLTDEQLHTSPSRKDGINEATETTLRIYGCDLIQESGILLRLPQHVMATGQVLFHRFYCKTSFVRFNVKRIAAACIWLASRQGENPRRARDMINVFQRMECRRENLTLDHLDASLMKKLPELKMDLIRCEGHILKGLAFSCHVEIPHKLMVSYILVLGTNPKLMQEAWNLANDSLRSTLCVRLKAKVVACGVVYAAARRVHVPLPENPPWWEAFEVEKNGIDEVCRVVAHLYSLPKAKYLHVCKEDGSFTTVSLVTTVVHDSKAKETLF
;
A
#
# COMPACT_ATOMS: atom_id res chain seq x y z
N MET A 1 -31.54 -2.37 -11.16
CA MET A 1 -30.61 -1.24 -10.94
C MET A 1 -29.64 -1.64 -9.83
N ILE A 2 -28.46 -2.15 -10.21
CA ILE A 2 -27.37 -2.30 -9.24
C ILE A 2 -26.83 -0.88 -9.06
N SER A 3 -27.07 -0.28 -7.89
CA SER A 3 -26.45 0.98 -7.51
C SER A 3 -24.94 0.80 -7.69
N ALA A 4 -24.35 1.41 -8.72
CA ALA A 4 -22.91 1.56 -8.79
C ALA A 4 -22.54 2.38 -7.56
N ALA A 5 -22.02 1.71 -6.52
CA ALA A 5 -21.64 2.37 -5.29
C ALA A 5 -20.60 3.44 -5.64
N VAL A 6 -21.01 4.71 -5.64
CA VAL A 6 -20.11 5.80 -5.97
C VAL A 6 -19.05 5.84 -4.87
N ASP A 7 -17.80 5.78 -5.27
CA ASP A 7 -16.70 5.97 -4.35
C ASP A 7 -16.71 7.42 -3.85
N THR A 8 -16.94 7.62 -2.56
CA THR A 8 -17.16 8.93 -1.94
C THR A 8 -16.12 9.27 -0.86
N PHE A 9 -15.11 8.41 -0.67
CA PHE A 9 -14.09 8.65 0.33
C PHE A 9 -12.98 9.55 -0.23
N TYR A 10 -13.21 10.86 -0.17
CA TYR A 10 -12.21 11.88 -0.51
C TYR A 10 -12.07 12.88 0.62
N LEU A 11 -10.82 13.30 0.87
CA LEU A 11 -10.44 14.19 1.95
C LEU A 11 -9.74 15.42 1.39
N THR A 12 -9.96 16.54 2.06
CA THR A 12 -9.23 17.78 1.81
C THR A 12 -7.81 17.70 2.40
N ASP A 13 -6.91 18.56 1.91
CA ASP A 13 -5.55 18.64 2.44
C ASP A 13 -5.53 19.03 3.93
N GLU A 14 -6.46 19.90 4.37
CA GLU A 14 -6.61 20.26 5.79
C GLU A 14 -6.95 19.05 6.68
N GLN A 15 -7.87 18.19 6.23
CA GLN A 15 -8.23 16.95 6.94
C GLN A 15 -7.05 15.98 7.04
N LEU A 16 -6.17 15.97 6.04
CA LEU A 16 -4.95 15.14 6.05
C LEU A 16 -3.85 15.74 6.92
N HIS A 17 -3.69 17.07 6.94
CA HIS A 17 -2.76 17.74 7.84
C HIS A 17 -3.15 17.58 9.31
N THR A 18 -4.45 17.44 9.60
CA THR A 18 -4.99 17.21 10.94
C THR A 18 -5.38 15.75 11.19
N SER A 19 -4.61 14.80 10.62
CA SER A 19 -4.86 13.36 10.73
C SER A 19 -4.94 12.90 12.20
N PRO A 20 -5.65 11.80 12.50
CA PRO A 20 -5.68 11.25 13.86
C PRO A 20 -4.28 10.86 14.37
N SER A 21 -3.38 10.43 13.48
CA SER A 21 -1.99 10.13 13.83
C SER A 21 -1.23 11.40 14.26
N ARG A 22 -1.46 12.54 13.59
CA ARG A 22 -0.88 13.85 13.98
C ARG A 22 -1.38 14.29 15.35
N LYS A 23 -2.68 14.11 15.62
CA LYS A 23 -3.29 14.42 16.92
C LYS A 23 -2.71 13.57 18.05
N ASP A 24 -2.32 12.34 17.76
CA ASP A 24 -1.62 11.44 18.69
C ASP A 24 -0.09 11.67 18.75
N GLY A 25 0.43 12.74 18.14
CA GLY A 25 1.83 13.16 18.25
C GLY A 25 2.79 12.56 17.20
N ILE A 26 2.29 11.87 16.18
CA ILE A 26 3.14 11.36 15.08
C ILE A 26 3.43 12.49 14.09
N ASN A 27 4.71 12.76 13.81
CA ASN A 27 5.12 13.76 12.81
C ASN A 27 4.89 13.29 11.35
N GLU A 28 4.96 14.24 10.41
CA GLU A 28 4.66 13.98 9.00
C GLU A 28 5.54 12.96 8.31
N ALA A 29 6.85 13.06 8.48
CA ALA A 29 7.77 12.11 7.91
C ALA A 29 7.52 10.68 8.40
N THR A 30 7.22 10.50 9.70
CA THR A 30 6.92 9.20 10.31
C THR A 30 5.62 8.62 9.77
N GLU A 31 4.53 9.39 9.70
CA GLU A 31 3.27 8.88 9.16
C GLU A 31 3.39 8.53 7.67
N THR A 32 4.04 9.37 6.87
CA THR A 32 4.30 9.08 5.45
C THR A 32 5.13 7.80 5.29
N THR A 33 6.17 7.63 6.10
CA THR A 33 7.00 6.42 6.09
C THR A 33 6.18 5.17 6.44
N LEU A 34 5.32 5.25 7.46
CA LEU A 34 4.46 4.13 7.87
C LEU A 34 3.40 3.79 6.82
N ARG A 35 2.85 4.80 6.13
CA ARG A 35 1.91 4.58 5.02
C ARG A 35 2.57 3.82 3.88
N ILE A 36 3.74 4.28 3.43
CA ILE A 36 4.53 3.62 2.38
C ILE A 36 4.89 2.20 2.83
N TYR A 37 5.37 2.03 4.07
CA TYR A 37 5.73 0.72 4.62
C TYR A 37 4.55 -0.27 4.60
N GLY A 38 3.37 0.16 5.03
CA GLY A 38 2.16 -0.67 4.98
C GLY A 38 1.75 -1.04 3.56
N CYS A 39 1.81 -0.08 2.62
CA CYS A 39 1.55 -0.35 1.21
C CYS A 39 2.55 -1.33 0.60
N ASP A 40 3.82 -1.25 0.98
CA ASP A 40 4.85 -2.20 0.55
C ASP A 40 4.59 -3.61 1.10
N LEU A 41 4.10 -3.74 2.35
CA LEU A 41 3.69 -5.04 2.91
C LEU A 41 2.50 -5.65 2.17
N ILE A 42 1.51 -4.83 1.80
CA ILE A 42 0.33 -5.28 1.04
C ILE A 42 0.75 -5.77 -0.35
N GLN A 43 1.58 -5.01 -1.06
CA GLN A 43 2.08 -5.42 -2.38
C GLN A 43 2.91 -6.71 -2.31
N GLU A 44 3.86 -6.79 -1.37
CA GLU A 44 4.72 -7.96 -1.20
C GLU A 44 3.92 -9.21 -0.83
N SER A 45 3.00 -9.10 0.13
CA SER A 45 2.14 -10.22 0.53
C SER A 45 1.24 -10.69 -0.60
N GLY A 46 0.68 -9.76 -1.39
CA GLY A 46 -0.16 -10.11 -2.52
C GLY A 46 0.60 -10.87 -3.61
N ILE A 47 1.84 -10.49 -3.90
CA ILE A 47 2.72 -11.24 -4.82
C ILE A 47 2.98 -12.66 -4.28
N LEU A 48 3.35 -12.78 -3.01
CA LEU A 48 3.62 -14.08 -2.38
C LEU A 48 2.38 -14.98 -2.32
N LEU A 49 1.19 -14.39 -2.18
CA LEU A 49 -0.10 -15.06 -2.20
C LEU A 49 -0.67 -15.24 -3.62
N ARG A 50 0.04 -14.82 -4.66
CA ARG A 50 -0.42 -14.86 -6.06
C ARG A 50 -1.79 -14.21 -6.24
N LEU A 51 -1.99 -13.04 -5.63
CA LEU A 51 -3.21 -12.26 -5.76
C LEU A 51 -3.09 -11.32 -6.98
N PRO A 52 -4.20 -11.04 -7.68
CA PRO A 52 -4.19 -10.11 -8.82
C PRO A 52 -3.99 -8.66 -8.36
N GLN A 53 -3.48 -7.79 -9.24
CA GLN A 53 -3.14 -6.40 -8.91
C GLN A 53 -4.34 -5.60 -8.37
N HIS A 54 -5.56 -5.86 -8.86
CA HIS A 54 -6.75 -5.16 -8.37
C HIS A 54 -7.03 -5.44 -6.88
N VAL A 55 -6.72 -6.65 -6.39
CA VAL A 55 -6.84 -6.99 -4.96
C VAL A 55 -5.80 -6.25 -4.13
N MET A 56 -4.55 -6.21 -4.59
CA MET A 56 -3.47 -5.48 -3.90
C MET A 56 -3.77 -3.97 -3.85
N ALA A 57 -4.20 -3.39 -4.97
CA ALA A 57 -4.58 -1.99 -5.05
C ALA A 57 -5.76 -1.66 -4.12
N THR A 58 -6.80 -2.50 -4.11
CA THR A 58 -7.93 -2.35 -3.19
C THR A 58 -7.46 -2.39 -1.73
N GLY A 59 -6.59 -3.33 -1.38
CA GLY A 59 -6.01 -3.44 -0.04
C GLY A 59 -5.26 -2.16 0.37
N GLN A 60 -4.46 -1.57 -0.51
CA GLN A 60 -3.73 -0.32 -0.25
C GLN A 60 -4.69 0.86 -0.06
N VAL A 61 -5.76 0.97 -0.85
CA VAL A 61 -6.77 2.03 -0.66
C VAL A 61 -7.49 1.86 0.68
N LEU A 62 -7.96 0.67 1.02
CA LEU A 62 -8.60 0.40 2.31
C LEU A 62 -7.67 0.75 3.48
N PHE A 63 -6.38 0.43 3.35
CA PHE A 63 -5.36 0.77 4.32
C PHE A 63 -5.19 2.30 4.48
N HIS A 64 -5.08 3.04 3.38
CA HIS A 64 -5.01 4.50 3.41
C HIS A 64 -6.25 5.11 4.09
N ARG A 65 -7.45 4.67 3.70
CA ARG A 65 -8.73 5.14 4.27
C ARG A 65 -8.82 4.87 5.77
N PHE A 66 -8.42 3.68 6.20
CA PHE A 66 -8.44 3.32 7.62
C PHE A 66 -7.61 4.31 8.45
N TYR A 67 -6.35 4.54 8.06
CA TYR A 67 -5.45 5.46 8.77
C TYR A 67 -5.77 6.95 8.54
N CYS A 68 -6.76 7.30 7.72
CA CYS A 68 -7.32 8.66 7.73
C CYS A 68 -8.33 8.87 8.87
N LYS A 69 -8.91 7.79 9.39
CA LYS A 69 -9.90 7.81 10.49
C LYS A 69 -9.35 7.29 11.81
N THR A 70 -8.20 6.63 11.79
CA THR A 70 -7.53 6.07 12.95
C THR A 70 -6.05 6.47 12.99
N SER A 71 -5.35 6.05 14.04
CA SER A 71 -3.98 6.44 14.32
C SER A 71 -3.05 5.23 14.34
N PHE A 72 -1.83 5.40 13.83
CA PHE A 72 -0.76 4.40 13.91
C PHE A 72 -0.31 4.12 15.36
N VAL A 73 -0.60 5.01 16.32
CA VAL A 73 -0.35 4.75 17.75
C VAL A 73 -1.28 3.67 18.30
N ARG A 74 -2.49 3.58 17.74
CA ARG A 74 -3.57 2.72 18.23
C ARG A 74 -3.65 1.38 17.52
N PHE A 75 -3.27 1.34 16.24
CA PHE A 75 -3.35 0.13 15.43
C PHE A 75 -2.02 -0.12 14.74
N ASN A 76 -1.50 -1.34 14.91
CA ASN A 76 -0.22 -1.71 14.34
C ASN A 76 -0.28 -1.81 12.80
N VAL A 77 0.67 -1.19 12.12
CA VAL A 77 0.76 -1.17 10.66
C VAL A 77 0.80 -2.56 10.03
N LYS A 78 1.55 -3.50 10.63
CA LYS A 78 1.72 -4.86 10.10
C LYS A 78 0.39 -5.64 10.18
N ARG A 79 -0.34 -5.50 11.31
CA ARG A 79 -1.64 -6.14 11.54
C ARG A 79 -2.73 -5.62 10.61
N ILE A 80 -2.84 -4.30 10.48
CA ILE A 80 -3.83 -3.68 9.61
C ILE A 80 -3.53 -3.98 8.14
N ALA A 81 -2.26 -3.95 7.71
CA ALA A 81 -1.88 -4.33 6.35
C ALA A 81 -2.35 -5.76 6.00
N ALA A 82 -2.14 -6.74 6.90
CA ALA A 82 -2.61 -8.10 6.73
C ALA A 82 -4.14 -8.19 6.63
N ALA A 83 -4.85 -7.48 7.52
CA ALA A 83 -6.31 -7.47 7.50
C ALA A 83 -6.89 -6.79 6.25
N CYS A 84 -6.27 -5.70 5.76
CA CYS A 84 -6.68 -5.01 4.54
C CYS A 84 -6.57 -5.90 3.31
N ILE A 85 -5.44 -6.58 3.10
CA ILE A 85 -5.31 -7.50 1.94
C ILE A 85 -6.18 -8.74 2.11
N TRP A 86 -6.38 -9.23 3.34
CA TRP A 86 -7.26 -10.37 3.58
C TRP A 86 -8.73 -10.05 3.27
N LEU A 87 -9.20 -8.86 3.66
CA LEU A 87 -10.52 -8.33 3.32
C LEU A 87 -10.65 -8.14 1.80
N ALA A 88 -9.69 -7.43 1.18
CA ALA A 88 -9.68 -7.19 -0.26
C ALA A 88 -9.69 -8.48 -1.08
N SER A 89 -9.00 -9.53 -0.61
CA SER A 89 -8.96 -10.84 -1.29
C SER A 89 -10.33 -11.52 -1.33
N ARG A 90 -11.13 -11.38 -0.27
CA ARG A 90 -12.50 -11.89 -0.25
C ARG A 90 -13.44 -11.06 -1.10
N GLN A 91 -13.32 -9.73 -1.03
CA GLN A 91 -14.14 -8.82 -1.83
C GLN A 91 -13.89 -9.01 -3.34
N GLY A 92 -12.64 -9.25 -3.75
CA GLY A 92 -12.28 -9.49 -5.14
C GLY A 92 -12.41 -10.95 -5.58
N GLU A 93 -13.18 -11.79 -4.89
CA GLU A 93 -13.41 -13.22 -5.24
C GLU A 93 -12.12 -14.06 -5.35
N ASN A 94 -11.06 -13.67 -4.64
CA ASN A 94 -9.78 -14.37 -4.55
C ASN A 94 -9.46 -14.77 -3.09
N PRO A 95 -10.36 -15.45 -2.36
CA PRO A 95 -10.22 -15.64 -0.92
C PRO A 95 -8.97 -16.46 -0.57
N ARG A 96 -8.24 -16.01 0.47
CA ARG A 96 -7.12 -16.74 1.06
C ARG A 96 -7.45 -17.23 2.48
N ARG A 97 -6.92 -18.39 2.84
CA ARG A 97 -7.06 -18.92 4.21
C ARG A 97 -6.27 -18.03 5.17
N ALA A 98 -6.81 -17.80 6.36
CA ALA A 98 -6.15 -16.98 7.38
C ALA A 98 -4.73 -17.51 7.71
N ARG A 99 -4.53 -18.83 7.69
CA ARG A 99 -3.21 -19.45 7.91
C ARG A 99 -2.19 -19.01 6.85
N ASP A 100 -2.57 -19.00 5.58
CA ASP A 100 -1.66 -18.63 4.50
C ASP A 100 -1.28 -17.15 4.59
N MET A 101 -2.25 -16.30 4.94
CA MET A 101 -2.03 -14.87 5.21
C MET A 101 -1.01 -14.66 6.32
N ILE A 102 -1.21 -15.33 7.47
CA ILE A 102 -0.33 -15.22 8.64
C ILE A 102 1.07 -15.72 8.32
N ASN A 103 1.19 -16.88 7.66
CA ASN A 103 2.48 -17.46 7.27
C ASN A 103 3.27 -16.53 6.34
N VAL A 104 2.59 -15.88 5.39
CA VAL A 104 3.23 -14.91 4.48
C VAL A 104 3.74 -13.70 5.26
N PHE A 105 2.92 -13.10 6.12
CA PHE A 105 3.34 -11.94 6.92
C PHE A 105 4.50 -12.27 7.87
N GLN A 106 4.49 -13.44 8.49
CA GLN A 106 5.61 -13.91 9.31
C GLN A 106 6.88 -14.09 8.46
N ARG A 107 6.79 -14.74 7.30
CA ARG A 107 7.94 -14.91 6.40
C ARG A 107 8.53 -13.57 5.96
N MET A 108 7.68 -12.60 5.63
CA MET A 108 8.10 -11.25 5.28
C MET A 108 8.81 -10.55 6.45
N GLU A 109 8.28 -10.67 7.65
CA GLU A 109 8.86 -10.10 8.87
C GLU A 109 10.23 -10.71 9.16
N CYS A 110 10.36 -12.05 9.19
CA CYS A 110 11.64 -12.73 9.36
C CYS A 110 12.67 -12.27 8.33
N ARG A 111 12.29 -12.17 7.05
CA ARG A 111 13.18 -11.70 5.99
C ARG A 111 13.63 -10.25 6.21
N ARG A 112 12.73 -9.37 6.67
CA ARG A 112 13.04 -7.93 6.88
C ARG A 112 13.86 -7.69 8.14
N GLU A 113 13.75 -8.58 9.13
CA GLU A 113 14.44 -8.51 10.43
C GLU A 113 15.63 -9.47 10.52
N ASN A 114 16.00 -10.14 9.41
CA ASN A 114 17.08 -11.14 9.33
C ASN A 114 16.96 -12.27 10.37
N LEU A 115 15.73 -12.69 10.67
CA LEU A 115 15.44 -13.80 11.59
C LEU A 115 15.48 -15.14 10.83
N THR A 116 15.97 -16.18 11.48
CA THR A 116 15.94 -17.55 10.95
C THR A 116 14.51 -18.10 10.99
N LEU A 117 14.05 -18.63 9.85
CA LEU A 117 12.78 -19.36 9.77
C LEU A 117 13.03 -20.82 10.10
N ASP A 118 12.74 -21.23 11.33
CA ASP A 118 12.65 -22.66 11.62
C ASP A 118 11.37 -23.20 10.99
N HIS A 119 11.54 -23.97 9.90
CA HIS A 119 10.44 -24.54 9.12
C HIS A 119 9.54 -25.52 9.90
N LEU A 120 9.93 -25.84 11.14
CA LEU A 120 9.27 -26.76 12.08
C LEU A 120 8.93 -26.07 13.41
N ASP A 121 8.74 -24.74 13.41
CA ASP A 121 8.57 -24.00 14.66
C ASP A 121 7.22 -24.33 15.33
N ALA A 122 7.25 -25.20 16.34
CA ALA A 122 6.12 -25.49 17.22
C ALA A 122 5.56 -24.21 17.87
N SER A 123 6.39 -23.17 17.98
CA SER A 123 6.01 -21.83 18.45
C SER A 123 4.98 -21.15 17.53
N LEU A 124 5.09 -21.34 16.21
CA LEU A 124 4.10 -20.82 15.25
C LEU A 124 2.74 -21.50 15.43
N MET A 125 2.73 -22.82 15.58
CA MET A 125 1.49 -23.57 15.79
C MET A 125 0.77 -23.12 17.07
N LYS A 126 1.54 -22.70 18.10
CA LYS A 126 0.99 -22.15 19.35
C LYS A 126 0.41 -20.75 19.18
N LYS A 127 1.04 -19.85 18.42
CA LYS A 127 0.58 -18.45 18.22
C LYS A 127 -0.48 -18.30 17.12
N LEU A 128 -0.61 -19.28 16.23
CA LEU A 128 -1.54 -19.24 15.10
C LEU A 128 -3.02 -18.99 15.47
N PRO A 129 -3.60 -19.60 16.53
CA PRO A 129 -4.96 -19.31 16.96
C PRO A 129 -5.15 -17.84 17.38
N GLU A 130 -4.21 -17.29 18.13
CA GLU A 130 -4.23 -15.88 18.58
C GLU A 130 -4.13 -14.94 17.38
N LEU A 131 -3.18 -15.19 16.47
CA LEU A 131 -3.00 -14.38 15.25
C LEU A 131 -4.23 -14.42 14.33
N LYS A 132 -4.94 -15.55 14.27
CA LYS A 132 -6.22 -15.65 13.54
C LYS A 132 -7.30 -14.77 14.18
N MET A 133 -7.42 -14.81 15.50
CA MET A 133 -8.37 -13.97 16.22
C MET A 133 -8.04 -12.48 16.06
N ASP A 134 -6.77 -12.12 16.11
CA ASP A 134 -6.30 -10.75 15.87
C ASP A 134 -6.58 -10.29 14.44
N LEU A 135 -6.37 -11.15 13.44
CA LEU A 135 -6.67 -10.85 12.04
C LEU A 135 -8.17 -10.57 11.83
N ILE A 136 -9.04 -11.39 12.43
CA ILE A 136 -10.50 -11.19 12.42
C ILE A 136 -10.89 -9.90 13.14
N ARG A 137 -10.26 -9.61 14.29
CA ARG A 137 -10.52 -8.39 15.04
C ARG A 137 -10.13 -7.15 14.24
N CYS A 138 -8.95 -7.16 13.61
CA CYS A 138 -8.46 -6.08 12.77
C CYS A 138 -9.38 -5.84 11.55
N GLU A 139 -9.84 -6.91 10.90
CA GLU A 139 -10.86 -6.79 9.85
C GLU A 139 -12.12 -6.09 10.38
N GLY A 140 -12.63 -6.51 11.54
CA GLY A 140 -13.79 -5.89 12.18
C GLY A 140 -13.60 -4.40 12.44
N HIS A 141 -12.39 -3.97 12.83
CA HIS A 141 -12.08 -2.55 12.99
C HIS A 141 -12.07 -1.79 11.65
N ILE A 142 -11.55 -2.39 10.58
CA ILE A 142 -11.56 -1.79 9.24
C ILE A 142 -12.99 -1.60 8.76
N LEU A 143 -13.83 -2.65 8.83
CA LEU A 143 -15.22 -2.60 8.39
C LEU A 143 -16.02 -1.54 9.17
N LYS A 144 -15.89 -1.51 10.50
CA LYS A 144 -16.55 -0.51 11.34
C LYS A 144 -16.04 0.91 11.06
N GLY A 145 -14.72 1.09 10.96
CA GLY A 145 -14.12 2.39 10.69
C GLY A 145 -14.49 2.97 9.32
N LEU A 146 -14.70 2.11 8.33
CA LEU A 146 -15.13 2.50 6.98
C LEU A 146 -16.65 2.48 6.80
N ALA A 147 -17.43 2.22 7.86
CA ALA A 147 -18.88 2.08 7.79
C ALA A 147 -19.33 1.11 6.68
N PHE A 148 -18.58 0.01 6.50
CA PHE A 148 -18.77 -0.98 5.44
C PHE A 148 -18.68 -0.43 4.00
N SER A 149 -18.22 0.81 3.82
CA SER A 149 -17.92 1.41 2.52
C SER A 149 -16.54 0.96 2.03
N CYS A 150 -16.47 -0.28 1.55
CA CYS A 150 -15.26 -0.91 1.04
C CYS A 150 -15.17 -0.92 -0.50
N HIS A 151 -16.14 -0.35 -1.20
CA HIS A 151 -16.03 -0.17 -2.65
C HIS A 151 -14.91 0.81 -2.98
N VAL A 152 -14.06 0.43 -3.93
CA VAL A 152 -12.88 1.19 -4.33
C VAL A 152 -12.83 1.22 -5.85
N GLU A 153 -12.73 2.42 -6.40
CA GLU A 153 -12.34 2.61 -7.79
C GLU A 153 -10.81 2.77 -7.89
N ILE A 154 -10.16 1.94 -8.71
CA ILE A 154 -8.69 1.97 -8.88
C ILE A 154 -8.32 2.56 -10.26
N PRO A 155 -7.20 3.30 -10.37
CA PRO A 155 -6.85 4.01 -11.61
C PRO A 155 -6.48 3.07 -12.76
N HIS A 156 -6.03 1.84 -12.49
CA HIS A 156 -5.49 0.91 -13.50
C HIS A 156 -6.46 0.63 -14.64
N LYS A 157 -7.74 0.37 -14.35
CA LYS A 157 -8.73 0.06 -15.37
C LYS A 157 -8.99 1.26 -16.28
N LEU A 158 -9.11 2.44 -15.68
CA LEU A 158 -9.34 3.70 -16.39
C LEU A 158 -8.13 4.06 -17.26
N MET A 159 -6.93 3.96 -16.70
CA MET A 159 -5.67 4.18 -17.40
C MET A 159 -5.55 3.30 -18.65
N VAL A 160 -5.86 2.00 -18.55
CA VAL A 160 -5.85 1.10 -19.71
C VAL A 160 -6.81 1.58 -20.78
N SER A 161 -8.05 1.93 -20.40
CA SER A 161 -9.03 2.49 -21.34
C SER A 161 -8.56 3.79 -22.00
N TYR A 162 -7.94 4.70 -21.25
CA TYR A 162 -7.46 5.98 -21.79
C TYR A 162 -6.33 5.77 -22.79
N ILE A 163 -5.35 4.92 -22.47
CA ILE A 163 -4.21 4.61 -23.36
C ILE A 163 -4.69 3.95 -24.66
N LEU A 164 -5.72 3.08 -24.59
CA LEU A 164 -6.33 2.45 -25.77
C LEU A 164 -7.05 3.48 -26.66
N VAL A 165 -7.82 4.40 -26.07
CA VAL A 165 -8.49 5.49 -26.81
C VAL A 165 -7.47 6.40 -27.51
N LEU A 166 -6.33 6.65 -26.86
CA LEU A 166 -5.26 7.47 -27.44
C LEU A 166 -4.47 6.76 -28.56
N GLY A 167 -4.70 5.46 -28.78
CA GLY A 167 -4.06 4.70 -29.87
C GLY A 167 -2.54 4.56 -29.74
N THR A 168 -2.03 4.45 -28.51
CA THR A 168 -0.58 4.61 -28.21
C THR A 168 0.20 3.28 -28.05
N ASN A 169 1.51 3.42 -27.83
CA ASN A 169 2.51 2.33 -27.81
C ASN A 169 2.47 1.47 -26.52
N PRO A 170 2.74 0.15 -26.59
CA PRO A 170 2.91 -0.73 -25.41
C PRO A 170 3.89 -0.21 -24.34
N LYS A 171 4.94 0.53 -24.71
CA LYS A 171 5.90 1.13 -23.77
C LYS A 171 5.23 2.13 -22.81
N LEU A 172 4.25 2.90 -23.31
CA LEU A 172 3.49 3.83 -22.49
C LEU A 172 2.64 3.08 -21.46
N MET A 173 2.01 1.98 -21.87
CA MET A 173 1.18 1.16 -20.98
C MET A 173 1.97 0.64 -19.78
N GLN A 174 3.16 0.07 -20.02
CA GLN A 174 3.98 -0.48 -18.94
C GLN A 174 4.47 0.60 -17.98
N GLU A 175 4.93 1.75 -18.49
CA GLU A 175 5.40 2.85 -17.63
C GLU A 175 4.25 3.47 -16.83
N ALA A 176 3.08 3.66 -17.46
CA ALA A 176 1.90 4.15 -16.77
C ALA A 176 1.42 3.15 -15.69
N TRP A 177 1.51 1.84 -15.96
CA TRP A 177 1.18 0.80 -14.98
C TRP A 177 2.12 0.83 -13.76
N ASN A 178 3.43 1.01 -13.99
CA ASN A 178 4.41 1.16 -12.92
C ASN A 178 4.08 2.39 -12.06
N LEU A 179 3.81 3.52 -12.70
CA LEU A 179 3.40 4.76 -12.03
C LEU A 179 2.08 4.64 -11.27
N ALA A 180 1.11 3.90 -11.81
CA ALA A 180 -0.15 3.61 -11.12
C ALA A 180 0.09 2.81 -9.84
N ASN A 181 0.98 1.80 -9.86
CA ASN A 181 1.35 1.05 -8.66
C ASN A 181 2.07 1.93 -7.63
N ASP A 182 2.98 2.80 -8.07
CA ASP A 182 3.68 3.72 -7.19
C ASP A 182 2.75 4.75 -6.55
N SER A 183 1.76 5.24 -7.31
CA SER A 183 0.78 6.21 -6.80
C SER A 183 0.00 5.69 -5.58
N LEU A 184 -0.21 4.36 -5.48
CA LEU A 184 -0.90 3.70 -4.37
C LEU A 184 -0.08 3.67 -3.06
N ARG A 185 1.21 4.02 -3.12
CA ARG A 185 2.06 4.22 -1.93
C ARG A 185 1.88 5.62 -1.33
N SER A 186 1.07 6.47 -1.95
CA SER A 186 0.78 7.85 -1.53
C SER A 186 -0.71 8.05 -1.19
N THR A 187 -1.04 9.21 -0.62
CA THR A 187 -2.43 9.57 -0.29
C THR A 187 -3.27 10.01 -1.49
N LEU A 188 -2.77 9.89 -2.73
CA LEU A 188 -3.54 10.26 -3.94
C LEU A 188 -4.91 9.56 -4.01
N CYS A 189 -4.98 8.29 -3.59
CA CYS A 189 -6.22 7.50 -3.62
C CYS A 189 -7.32 7.96 -2.65
N VAL A 190 -7.01 8.89 -1.74
CA VAL A 190 -7.99 9.53 -0.83
C VAL A 190 -8.12 11.04 -1.07
N ARG A 191 -7.34 11.61 -2.01
CA ARG A 191 -7.35 13.04 -2.35
C ARG A 191 -7.98 13.32 -3.71
N LEU A 192 -7.73 12.43 -4.67
CA LEU A 192 -8.14 12.60 -6.07
C LEU A 192 -8.92 11.37 -6.54
N LYS A 193 -9.93 11.62 -7.39
CA LYS A 193 -10.69 10.56 -8.05
C LYS A 193 -9.77 9.68 -8.91
N ALA A 194 -10.10 8.40 -9.04
CA ALA A 194 -9.31 7.45 -9.82
C ALA A 194 -9.06 7.91 -11.26
N LYS A 195 -10.05 8.59 -11.90
CA LYS A 195 -9.89 9.18 -13.24
C LYS A 195 -8.77 10.22 -13.33
N VAL A 196 -8.61 11.04 -12.29
CA VAL A 196 -7.58 12.08 -12.22
C VAL A 196 -6.21 11.44 -12.03
N VAL A 197 -6.11 10.45 -11.13
CA VAL A 197 -4.87 9.69 -10.91
C VAL A 197 -4.47 8.96 -12.20
N ALA A 198 -5.42 8.31 -12.88
CA ALA A 198 -5.19 7.65 -14.17
C ALA A 198 -4.66 8.62 -15.23
N CYS A 199 -5.26 9.80 -15.40
CA CYS A 199 -4.73 10.80 -16.33
C CYS A 199 -3.33 11.28 -15.93
N GLY A 200 -3.10 11.52 -14.64
CA GLY A 200 -1.82 11.95 -14.11
C GLY A 200 -0.69 10.96 -14.37
N VAL A 201 -0.91 9.66 -14.15
CA VAL A 201 0.11 8.63 -14.41
C VAL A 201 0.36 8.42 -15.91
N VAL A 202 -0.65 8.53 -16.77
CA VAL A 202 -0.47 8.50 -18.23
C VAL A 202 0.35 9.70 -18.69
N TYR A 203 0.01 10.90 -18.19
CA TYR A 203 0.69 12.15 -18.51
C TYR A 203 2.18 12.14 -18.09
N ALA A 204 2.45 11.61 -16.89
CA ALA A 204 3.81 11.43 -16.38
C ALA A 204 4.59 10.36 -17.16
N ALA A 205 3.95 9.22 -17.46
CA ALA A 205 4.56 8.14 -18.24
C ALA A 205 4.95 8.61 -19.65
N ALA A 206 4.04 9.30 -20.34
CA ALA A 206 4.27 9.81 -21.69
C ALA A 206 5.50 10.73 -21.77
N ARG A 207 5.73 11.56 -20.75
CA ARG A 207 6.94 12.38 -20.64
C ARG A 207 8.21 11.57 -20.46
N ARG A 208 8.16 10.54 -19.61
CA ARG A 208 9.32 9.67 -19.34
C ARG A 208 9.72 8.83 -20.55
N VAL A 209 8.74 8.37 -21.32
CA VAL A 209 8.98 7.56 -22.54
C VAL A 209 8.99 8.38 -23.83
N HIS A 210 8.94 9.72 -23.72
CA HIS A 210 8.93 10.66 -24.85
C HIS A 210 7.86 10.35 -25.92
N VAL A 211 6.65 9.96 -25.49
CA VAL A 211 5.50 9.76 -26.38
C VAL A 211 4.69 11.07 -26.44
N PRO A 212 4.53 11.67 -27.64
CA PRO A 212 3.69 12.86 -27.78
C PRO A 212 2.22 12.48 -27.62
N LEU A 213 1.50 13.26 -26.83
CA LEU A 213 0.05 13.15 -26.68
C LEU A 213 -0.63 14.42 -27.23
N PRO A 214 -1.91 14.37 -27.62
CA PRO A 214 -2.62 15.55 -28.12
C PRO A 214 -2.68 16.67 -27.07
N GLU A 215 -2.29 17.88 -27.45
CA GLU A 215 -2.28 19.09 -26.60
C GLU A 215 -3.25 20.17 -27.10
N ASN A 216 -3.88 20.00 -28.27
CA ASN A 216 -4.87 20.95 -28.82
C ASN A 216 -6.04 20.23 -29.54
N PRO A 217 -7.20 20.07 -28.88
CA PRO A 217 -7.40 20.30 -27.44
C PRO A 217 -6.58 19.30 -26.60
N PRO A 218 -6.23 19.63 -25.34
CA PRO A 218 -5.52 18.71 -24.48
C PRO A 218 -6.28 17.40 -24.25
N TRP A 219 -5.59 16.27 -24.42
CA TRP A 219 -6.22 14.95 -24.44
C TRP A 219 -6.99 14.60 -23.16
N TRP A 220 -6.58 15.13 -22.01
CA TRP A 220 -7.22 14.86 -20.72
C TRP A 220 -8.60 15.52 -20.56
N GLU A 221 -8.91 16.53 -21.39
CA GLU A 221 -10.24 17.16 -21.40
C GLU A 221 -11.31 16.16 -21.86
N ALA A 222 -10.97 15.24 -22.77
CA ALA A 222 -11.86 14.16 -23.20
C ALA A 222 -12.24 13.20 -22.06
N PHE A 223 -11.50 13.21 -20.95
CA PHE A 223 -11.76 12.40 -19.75
C PHE A 223 -12.27 13.23 -18.57
N GLU A 224 -12.65 14.50 -18.82
CA GLU A 224 -13.16 15.44 -17.81
C GLU A 224 -12.20 15.57 -16.61
N VAL A 225 -10.92 15.73 -16.90
CA VAL A 225 -9.87 15.94 -15.90
C VAL A 225 -9.22 17.30 -16.14
N GLU A 226 -8.98 18.04 -15.06
CA GLU A 226 -8.29 19.32 -15.11
C GLU A 226 -6.77 19.15 -14.98
N LYS A 227 -6.03 20.07 -15.62
CA LYS A 227 -4.56 20.08 -15.60
C LYS A 227 -3.98 20.12 -14.19
N ASN A 228 -4.59 20.88 -13.28
CA ASN A 228 -4.15 21.00 -11.89
C ASN A 228 -4.10 19.64 -11.16
N GLY A 229 -5.13 18.79 -11.37
CA GLY A 229 -5.14 17.43 -10.81
C GLY A 229 -4.03 16.54 -11.37
N ILE A 230 -3.72 16.69 -12.67
CA ILE A 230 -2.61 15.98 -13.32
C ILE A 230 -1.26 16.42 -12.74
N ASP A 231 -1.06 17.72 -12.57
CA ASP A 231 0.18 18.27 -12.00
C ASP A 231 0.39 17.81 -10.57
N GLU A 232 -0.69 17.76 -9.77
CA GLU A 232 -0.64 17.24 -8.41
C GLU A 232 -0.23 15.76 -8.36
N VAL A 233 -0.76 14.92 -9.26
CA VAL A 233 -0.32 13.51 -9.37
C VAL A 233 1.17 13.43 -9.70
N CYS A 234 1.62 14.21 -10.70
CA CYS A 234 3.02 14.24 -11.10
C CYS A 234 3.94 14.67 -9.95
N ARG A 235 3.55 15.72 -9.21
CA ARG A 235 4.29 16.25 -8.06
C ARG A 235 4.39 15.23 -6.94
N VAL A 236 3.29 14.57 -6.58
CA VAL A 236 3.29 13.57 -5.49
C VAL A 236 4.11 12.34 -5.88
N VAL A 237 3.99 11.85 -7.11
CA VAL A 237 4.80 10.72 -7.61
C VAL A 237 6.29 11.08 -7.67
N ALA A 238 6.64 12.28 -8.12
CA ALA A 238 8.02 12.74 -8.13
C ALA A 238 8.58 12.85 -6.70
N HIS A 239 7.79 13.40 -5.76
CA HIS A 239 8.17 13.46 -4.36
C HIS A 239 8.37 12.06 -3.75
N LEU A 240 7.51 11.10 -4.06
CA LEU A 240 7.64 9.72 -3.58
C LEU A 240 9.02 9.12 -3.93
N TYR A 241 9.55 9.43 -5.11
CA TYR A 241 10.86 8.94 -5.54
C TYR A 241 12.05 9.66 -4.88
N SER A 242 11.82 10.83 -4.29
CA SER A 242 12.84 11.52 -3.47
C SER A 242 12.94 10.96 -2.04
N LEU A 243 11.97 10.16 -1.60
CA LEU A 243 11.93 9.63 -0.24
C LEU A 243 12.87 8.43 -0.06
N PRO A 244 13.47 8.26 1.14
CA PRO A 244 14.24 7.07 1.44
C PRO A 244 13.35 5.82 1.48
N LYS A 245 13.97 4.65 1.34
CA LYS A 245 13.25 3.37 1.49
C LYS A 245 12.54 3.32 2.85
N ALA A 246 11.24 3.06 2.82
CA ALA A 246 10.43 3.01 4.02
C ALA A 246 10.87 1.86 4.95
N LYS A 247 10.94 2.16 6.24
CA LYS A 247 11.26 1.22 7.32
C LYS A 247 10.14 1.20 8.33
N TYR A 248 10.04 0.11 9.08
CA TYR A 248 9.11 0.06 10.20
C TYR A 248 9.58 1.03 11.28
N LEU A 249 8.65 1.85 11.79
CA LEU A 249 8.88 2.77 12.91
C LEU A 249 7.93 2.36 14.04
N HIS A 250 8.49 2.03 15.20
CA HIS A 250 7.71 1.55 16.32
C HIS A 250 6.97 2.71 17.01
N VAL A 251 5.69 2.89 16.65
CA VAL A 251 4.83 3.94 17.22
C VAL A 251 3.58 3.38 17.93
N CYS A 252 3.19 2.15 17.61
CA CYS A 252 2.02 1.49 18.18
C CYS A 252 2.34 1.00 19.60
N LYS A 253 1.38 1.12 20.53
CA LYS A 253 1.54 0.63 21.91
C LYS A 253 1.58 -0.89 22.00
N GLU A 254 0.83 -1.56 21.13
CA GLU A 254 0.76 -3.02 21.04
C GLU A 254 1.80 -3.56 20.06
N ASP A 255 2.46 -4.66 20.43
CA ASP A 255 3.36 -5.38 19.54
C ASP A 255 2.57 -6.04 18.40
N GLY A 256 2.99 -5.74 17.17
CA GLY A 256 2.39 -6.28 15.95
C GLY A 256 3.11 -7.51 15.40
N SER A 257 4.07 -8.08 16.12
CA SER A 257 4.91 -9.16 15.63
C SER A 257 4.11 -10.43 15.31
N PHE A 258 4.35 -10.97 14.12
CA PHE A 258 3.91 -12.29 13.69
C PHE A 258 4.90 -13.40 14.13
N THR A 259 6.10 -13.03 14.60
CA THR A 259 7.09 -13.96 15.14
C THR A 259 6.98 -14.09 16.66
N THR A 260 7.57 -15.16 17.20
CA THR A 260 7.73 -15.41 18.64
C THR A 260 9.18 -15.27 19.09
N VAL A 261 10.11 -15.14 18.14
CA VAL A 261 11.53 -14.98 18.40
C VAL A 261 11.75 -13.57 18.92
N SER A 262 11.95 -13.46 20.25
CA SER A 262 12.59 -12.28 20.85
C SER A 262 13.85 -11.98 20.05
N LEU A 263 14.14 -10.71 19.75
CA LEU A 263 15.35 -10.25 19.06
C LEU A 263 16.62 -10.83 19.72
N VAL A 264 17.00 -12.06 19.35
CA VAL A 264 18.33 -12.58 19.63
C VAL A 264 19.18 -11.89 18.61
N THR A 265 19.77 -10.77 19.02
CA THR A 265 20.84 -10.13 18.27
C THR A 265 21.96 -11.16 18.18
N THR A 266 22.05 -11.90 17.08
CA THR A 266 23.30 -12.54 16.72
C THR A 266 24.26 -11.41 16.41
N VAL A 267 24.95 -10.95 17.46
CA VAL A 267 26.19 -10.21 17.31
C VAL A 267 27.11 -11.16 16.56
N VAL A 268 27.18 -10.97 15.24
CA VAL A 268 28.23 -11.58 14.43
C VAL A 268 29.51 -10.98 14.98
N HIS A 269 30.21 -11.74 15.81
CA HIS A 269 31.58 -11.46 16.20
C HIS A 269 32.43 -11.55 14.93
N ASP A 270 32.56 -10.43 14.22
CA ASP A 270 33.59 -10.26 13.22
C ASP A 270 34.89 -9.94 13.97
N SER A 271 35.48 -10.99 14.53
CA SER A 271 36.78 -10.95 15.17
C SER A 271 37.51 -12.24 14.83
N LYS A 272 38.15 -12.26 13.66
CA LYS A 272 39.48 -12.81 13.35
C LYS A 272 39.59 -13.18 11.87
N ALA A 273 40.15 -12.28 11.06
CA ALA A 273 40.96 -12.63 9.88
C ALA A 273 41.65 -11.38 9.29
N LYS A 274 42.47 -10.69 10.08
CA LYS A 274 43.54 -9.83 9.56
C LYS A 274 44.74 -9.94 10.50
N GLU A 275 45.49 -11.02 10.34
CA GLU A 275 46.89 -11.07 10.74
C GLU A 275 47.54 -12.28 10.05
N THR A 276 48.74 -12.06 9.51
CA THR A 276 49.66 -13.03 8.87
C THR A 276 49.20 -13.56 7.50
N LEU A 277 49.90 -13.33 6.39
CA LEU A 277 51.35 -13.49 6.14
C LEU A 277 51.87 -12.52 5.06
N PHE A 278 53.18 -12.28 5.20
CA PHE A 278 54.18 -11.63 4.34
C PHE A 278 53.93 -11.66 2.82
#